data_AF-I0AJA4-F1
#
_entry.id   AF-I0AJA4-F1
#
_cell.length_a   1.000
_cell.length_b   1.000
_cell.length_c   1.000
_cell.angle_alpha   90.00
_cell.angle_beta   90.00
_cell.angle_gamma   90.00
#
_symmetry.space_group_name_H-M   'P 1'
#
loop_
_entity.id
_entity.type
_entity.pdbx_description
1 polymer ?
#
loop_
_entity_poly.entity_id
_entity_poly.type
_entity_poly.pdbx_seq_one_letter_code
_entity_poly.pdbx_strand_id
1 'polypeptide(L)'
;MFRFKLLEFVIILSSIFLFACQEKTNKNESNNKPVVIDTALIKSVQVEDTKKPEPPLSYLLEYKGKYEFESKLLNNEPLKSRLKKAIGANYNYFMECCNVQSPIKIENGIVFIEGCQAHNCPGVFYVVYIDINSDKIFAGLYDNGTVSLYREGNETYPNWLLNWKDENEKEYDKYNTETSTYSERNVENFKIGDEVHVGNFVYLVRKIEFTKTVENTFTEQKADGIYLIVYLAVLNKSRESRTLSNSMFKVFDSDGYEYETSQNAITILVLNDQDKVFLFKDIPPKIPKEIIMPFEVPNSNDIYTLQVSGGFWTGETAKINLQN
;
A
#
# COMPACT_ATOMS: atom_id res chain seq x y z
N MET A 1 22.00 48.83 22.37
CA MET A 1 21.14 49.69 23.20
C MET A 1 19.80 49.81 22.51
N PHE A 2 18.84 48.93 22.82
CA PHE A 2 17.39 49.17 22.74
C PHE A 2 16.71 47.93 23.35
N ARG A 3 16.11 48.13 24.52
CA ARG A 3 15.39 47.13 25.31
C ARG A 3 13.93 47.16 24.88
N PHE A 4 13.31 46.01 24.63
CA PHE A 4 11.84 45.88 24.65
C PHE A 4 11.43 44.72 25.56
N LYS A 5 10.37 45.00 26.31
CA LYS A 5 9.98 44.43 27.60
C LYS A 5 9.38 43.03 27.48
N LEU A 6 9.74 42.16 28.43
CA LEU A 6 8.95 40.99 28.82
C LEU A 6 7.57 41.44 29.28
N LEU A 7 6.52 40.79 28.77
CA LEU A 7 5.17 40.88 29.31
C LEU A 7 4.89 39.58 30.07
N GLU A 8 4.76 39.72 31.39
CA GLU A 8 4.37 38.65 32.31
C GLU A 8 2.91 38.25 32.07
N PHE A 9 2.63 36.96 31.97
CA PHE A 9 1.27 36.43 32.07
C PHE A 9 1.08 35.77 33.43
N VAL A 10 0.13 36.33 34.17
CA VAL A 10 -0.26 35.96 35.53
C VAL A 10 -1.04 34.64 35.54
N ILE A 11 -0.72 33.84 36.55
CA ILE A 11 -1.31 32.55 36.94
C ILE A 11 -2.76 32.76 37.43
N ILE A 12 -3.70 31.94 36.97
CA ILE A 12 -4.98 31.69 37.67
C ILE A 12 -5.14 30.20 37.92
N LEU A 13 -5.09 29.85 39.20
CA LEU A 13 -5.42 28.57 39.82
C LEU A 13 -6.95 28.47 39.96
N SER A 14 -7.57 27.34 39.59
CA SER A 14 -8.91 26.98 40.09
C SER A 14 -9.17 25.46 40.07
N SER A 15 -8.92 24.85 41.22
CA SER A 15 -9.83 23.96 41.97
C SER A 15 -10.48 22.73 41.29
N ILE A 16 -9.88 21.56 41.56
CA ILE A 16 -10.46 20.39 42.26
C ILE A 16 -11.92 20.02 41.96
N PHE A 17 -12.13 18.87 41.32
CA PHE A 17 -13.16 17.91 41.72
C PHE A 17 -12.59 16.48 41.72
N LEU A 18 -12.38 15.97 42.93
CA LEU A 18 -12.21 14.56 43.23
C LEU A 18 -13.59 13.90 43.18
N PHE A 19 -13.77 12.88 42.33
CA PHE A 19 -14.80 11.88 42.56
C PHE A 19 -14.11 10.54 42.86
N ALA A 20 -13.93 10.31 44.16
CA ALA A 20 -13.79 8.98 44.73
C ALA A 20 -15.20 8.43 44.94
N CYS A 21 -15.47 7.20 44.50
CA CYS A 21 -16.62 6.43 44.95
C CYS A 21 -16.11 5.12 45.55
N GLN A 22 -16.32 5.00 46.86
CA GLN A 22 -15.96 3.85 47.68
C GLN A 22 -16.92 2.67 47.47
N GLU A 23 -16.37 1.47 47.61
CA GLU A 23 -17.10 0.23 47.88
C GLU A 23 -18.06 0.38 49.06
N LYS A 24 -19.25 -0.23 48.92
CA LYS A 24 -20.10 -0.59 50.05
C LYS A 24 -20.12 -2.11 50.18
N THR A 25 -19.41 -2.60 51.19
CA THR A 25 -19.69 -3.88 51.83
C THR A 25 -20.92 -3.70 52.72
N ASN A 26 -21.85 -4.66 52.65
CA ASN A 26 -22.79 -4.92 53.74
C ASN A 26 -22.74 -6.42 54.03
N LYS A 27 -22.20 -6.75 55.22
CA LYS A 27 -22.45 -8.01 55.91
C LYS A 27 -23.89 -8.00 56.42
N ASN A 28 -24.55 -9.15 56.38
CA ASN A 28 -25.44 -9.56 57.46
C ASN A 28 -25.22 -11.05 57.73
N GLU A 29 -24.81 -11.33 58.97
CA GLU A 29 -24.69 -12.63 59.60
C GLU A 29 -26.08 -13.20 59.92
N SER A 30 -26.20 -14.53 60.00
CA SER A 30 -26.78 -15.21 61.18
C SER A 30 -26.91 -16.73 60.98
N ASN A 31 -26.05 -17.46 61.70
CA ASN A 31 -26.34 -18.59 62.60
C ASN A 31 -27.08 -19.85 62.08
N ASN A 32 -26.40 -21.00 62.02
CA ASN A 32 -26.35 -21.96 63.14
C ASN A 32 -25.66 -23.30 62.80
N LYS A 33 -24.71 -23.67 63.67
CA LYS A 33 -24.16 -24.98 64.12
C LYS A 33 -23.92 -26.19 63.17
N PRO A 34 -22.90 -27.02 63.49
CA PRO A 34 -22.37 -28.05 62.61
C PRO A 34 -23.02 -29.42 62.85
N VAL A 35 -23.13 -30.21 61.78
CA VAL A 35 -23.33 -31.67 61.86
C VAL A 35 -22.32 -32.32 60.92
N VAL A 36 -21.34 -32.98 61.53
CA VAL A 36 -20.46 -34.01 60.93
C VAL A 36 -21.40 -35.19 60.58
N ILE A 37 -21.35 -35.88 59.44
CA ILE A 37 -20.48 -36.97 58.95
C ILE A 37 -21.20 -37.34 57.61
N ASP A 38 -20.62 -37.59 56.44
CA ASP A 38 -19.85 -38.78 56.10
C ASP A 38 -19.38 -38.69 54.63
N THR A 39 -18.26 -39.34 54.36
CA THR A 39 -17.57 -39.33 53.07
C THR A 39 -18.13 -40.42 52.17
N ALA A 40 -18.98 -40.09 51.17
CA ALA A 40 -19.22 -40.98 50.03
C ALA A 40 -19.90 -40.28 48.84
N LEU A 41 -19.22 -40.33 47.70
CA LEU A 41 -19.77 -40.43 46.34
C LEU A 41 -20.98 -39.55 45.98
N ILE A 42 -20.73 -38.34 45.51
CA ILE A 42 -21.53 -37.75 44.43
C ILE A 42 -20.57 -37.19 43.38
N LYS A 43 -20.52 -37.89 42.25
CA LYS A 43 -19.84 -37.50 41.02
C LYS A 43 -20.55 -36.24 40.51
N SER A 44 -19.99 -35.06 40.81
CA SER A 44 -20.48 -33.80 40.22
C SER A 44 -20.15 -33.84 38.73
N VAL A 45 -21.17 -34.09 37.92
CA VAL A 45 -21.17 -33.83 36.49
C VAL A 45 -20.76 -32.38 36.29
N GLN A 46 -19.53 -32.15 35.84
CA GLN A 46 -19.14 -30.89 35.25
C GLN A 46 -19.95 -30.78 33.96
N VAL A 47 -20.89 -29.84 33.92
CA VAL A 47 -21.46 -29.39 32.66
C VAL A 47 -20.34 -28.60 31.99
N GLU A 48 -19.58 -29.28 31.13
CA GLU A 48 -18.72 -28.62 30.16
C GLU A 48 -19.61 -27.77 29.26
N ASP A 49 -19.54 -26.46 29.45
CA ASP A 49 -19.95 -25.49 28.44
C ASP A 49 -19.00 -25.68 27.26
N THR A 50 -19.43 -26.48 26.29
CA THR A 50 -18.64 -26.83 25.10
C THR A 50 -18.54 -25.59 24.20
N LYS A 51 -17.63 -24.66 24.54
CA LYS A 51 -17.19 -23.62 23.61
C LYS A 51 -16.65 -24.34 22.38
N LYS A 52 -17.39 -24.26 21.26
CA LYS A 52 -17.01 -24.81 19.95
C LYS A 52 -15.52 -24.50 19.70
N PRO A 53 -14.68 -25.49 19.31
CA PRO A 53 -13.26 -25.25 19.10
C PRO A 53 -13.09 -24.10 18.11
N GLU A 54 -12.26 -23.13 18.48
CA GLU A 54 -12.02 -21.94 17.66
C GLU A 54 -11.44 -22.37 16.30
N PRO A 55 -11.87 -21.73 15.20
CA PRO A 55 -11.35 -22.01 13.87
C PRO A 55 -9.81 -21.96 13.85
N PRO A 56 -9.12 -22.94 13.23
CA PRO A 56 -7.66 -22.98 13.15
C PRO A 56 -6.99 -21.70 12.62
N LEU A 57 -7.65 -20.92 11.76
CA LEU A 57 -7.12 -19.65 11.24
C LEU A 57 -7.50 -18.42 12.07
N SER A 58 -8.21 -18.55 13.19
CA SER A 58 -8.64 -17.42 14.02
C SER A 58 -7.50 -16.54 14.57
N TYR A 59 -6.28 -17.09 14.71
CA TYR A 59 -5.07 -16.35 15.10
C TYR A 59 -4.73 -15.19 14.13
N LEU A 60 -5.21 -15.25 12.89
CA LEU A 60 -4.96 -14.22 11.89
C LEU A 60 -5.58 -12.86 12.26
N LEU A 61 -6.57 -12.84 13.15
CA LEU A 61 -7.19 -11.60 13.64
C LEU A 61 -6.18 -10.64 14.31
N GLU A 62 -5.08 -11.17 14.84
CA GLU A 62 -4.01 -10.40 15.48
C GLU A 62 -3.08 -9.67 14.49
N TYR A 63 -3.27 -9.88 13.17
CA TYR A 63 -2.43 -9.31 12.11
C TYR A 63 -3.04 -8.08 11.45
N LYS A 64 -4.20 -7.60 11.92
CA LYS A 64 -4.83 -6.38 11.39
C LYS A 64 -3.85 -5.20 11.37
N GLY A 65 -3.66 -4.61 10.19
CA GLY A 65 -2.79 -3.46 9.97
C GLY A 65 -1.29 -3.77 9.91
N LYS A 66 -0.86 -5.03 10.08
CA LYS A 66 0.53 -5.44 9.90
C LYS A 66 0.82 -5.75 8.42
N TYR A 67 2.08 -5.70 8.03
CA TYR A 67 2.51 -6.14 6.71
C TYR A 67 2.85 -7.63 6.71
N GLU A 68 2.49 -8.35 5.64
CA GLU A 68 2.78 -9.78 5.51
C GLU A 68 4.30 -10.02 5.45
N PHE A 69 5.09 -9.21 4.74
CA PHE A 69 6.55 -9.40 4.65
C PHE A 69 7.27 -9.32 6.01
N GLU A 70 6.77 -8.50 6.94
CA GLU A 70 7.30 -8.37 8.31
C GLU A 70 6.94 -9.59 9.16
N SER A 71 5.73 -10.10 8.98
CA SER A 71 5.18 -11.23 9.74
C SER A 71 5.47 -12.60 9.12
N LYS A 72 5.92 -12.62 7.86
CA LYS A 72 6.07 -13.81 7.00
C LYS A 72 4.84 -14.71 7.03
N LEU A 73 3.65 -14.10 7.12
CA LEU A 73 2.40 -14.77 7.43
C LEU A 73 2.06 -15.88 6.44
N LEU A 74 2.25 -15.66 5.14
CA LEU A 74 1.97 -16.66 4.09
C LEU A 74 2.97 -17.83 4.13
N ASN A 75 4.10 -17.65 4.81
CA ASN A 75 5.12 -18.69 5.01
C ASN A 75 4.93 -19.48 6.32
N ASN A 76 3.93 -19.13 7.14
CA ASN A 76 3.69 -19.77 8.43
C ASN A 76 2.61 -20.86 8.35
N GLU A 77 2.77 -21.92 9.12
CA GLU A 77 1.75 -22.96 9.26
C GLU A 77 0.64 -22.53 10.24
N PRO A 78 -0.63 -22.96 10.05
CA PRO A 78 -1.10 -23.89 9.01
C PRO A 78 -1.42 -23.23 7.65
N LEU A 79 -1.28 -21.91 7.53
CA LEU A 79 -1.71 -21.14 6.35
C LEU A 79 -0.94 -21.56 5.10
N LYS A 80 0.39 -21.67 5.19
CA LYS A 80 1.27 -22.06 4.09
C LYS A 80 0.85 -23.36 3.43
N SER A 81 0.71 -24.45 4.19
CA SER A 81 0.37 -25.75 3.62
C SER A 81 -1.02 -25.77 2.99
N ARG A 82 -1.97 -25.04 3.58
CA ARG A 82 -3.34 -24.96 3.04
C ARG A 82 -3.41 -24.12 1.78
N LEU A 83 -2.74 -22.98 1.74
CA LEU A 83 -2.63 -22.14 0.55
C LEU A 83 -1.95 -22.90 -0.59
N LYS A 84 -0.86 -23.63 -0.31
CA LYS A 84 -0.20 -24.51 -1.27
C LYS A 84 -1.13 -25.56 -1.84
N LYS A 85 -1.95 -26.18 -0.99
CA LYS A 85 -2.94 -27.16 -1.43
C LYS A 85 -4.05 -26.53 -2.29
N ALA A 86 -4.52 -25.34 -1.93
CA ALA A 86 -5.58 -24.63 -2.66
C ALA A 86 -5.13 -24.18 -4.06
N ILE A 87 -3.89 -23.69 -4.20
CA ILE A 87 -3.36 -23.17 -5.46
C ILE A 87 -2.78 -24.29 -6.34
N GLY A 88 -2.19 -25.33 -5.74
CA GLY A 88 -1.65 -26.47 -6.47
C GLY A 88 -0.41 -26.13 -7.30
N ALA A 89 -0.42 -26.48 -8.58
CA ALA A 89 0.75 -26.38 -9.47
C ALA A 89 1.27 -24.94 -9.61
N ASN A 90 0.40 -23.94 -9.48
CA ASN A 90 0.77 -22.53 -9.63
C ASN A 90 1.30 -21.90 -8.33
N TYR A 91 1.42 -22.66 -7.23
CA TYR A 91 1.79 -22.09 -5.93
C TYR A 91 3.15 -21.39 -5.95
N ASN A 92 4.16 -21.98 -6.62
CA ASN A 92 5.49 -21.37 -6.66
C ASN A 92 5.45 -20.01 -7.38
N TYR A 93 4.81 -19.97 -8.55
CA TYR A 93 4.62 -18.72 -9.30
C TYR A 93 3.82 -17.69 -8.49
N PHE A 94 2.72 -18.12 -7.86
CA PHE A 94 1.91 -17.25 -7.00
C PHE A 94 2.76 -16.60 -5.89
N MET A 95 3.58 -17.38 -5.19
CA MET A 95 4.43 -16.87 -4.12
C MET A 95 5.55 -15.96 -4.62
N GLU A 96 6.09 -16.21 -5.83
CA GLU A 96 7.06 -15.31 -6.48
C GLU A 96 6.45 -13.95 -6.84
N CYS A 97 5.14 -13.88 -7.10
CA CYS A 97 4.43 -12.63 -7.31
C CYS A 97 4.15 -11.86 -6.00
N CYS A 98 4.30 -12.51 -4.83
CA CYS A 98 3.93 -11.96 -3.53
C CYS A 98 4.97 -11.01 -2.90
N ASN A 99 5.59 -10.12 -3.69
CA ASN A 99 6.77 -9.35 -3.25
C ASN A 99 6.46 -7.91 -2.77
N VAL A 100 5.36 -7.29 -3.19
CA VAL A 100 4.94 -5.95 -2.74
C VAL A 100 3.54 -6.03 -2.16
N GLN A 101 3.34 -5.60 -0.91
CA GLN A 101 2.14 -5.96 -0.15
C GLN A 101 1.52 -4.77 0.58
N SER A 102 0.20 -4.70 0.58
CA SER A 102 -0.56 -3.78 1.41
C SER A 102 -0.66 -4.29 2.86
N PRO A 103 -0.92 -3.41 3.84
CA PRO A 103 -1.26 -3.84 5.20
C PRO A 103 -2.45 -4.81 5.17
N ILE A 104 -2.40 -5.83 6.01
CA ILE A 104 -3.46 -6.84 6.14
C ILE A 104 -4.73 -6.15 6.66
N LYS A 105 -5.80 -6.19 5.86
CA LYS A 105 -7.12 -5.66 6.27
C LYS A 105 -7.95 -6.79 6.86
N ILE A 106 -8.80 -6.47 7.83
CA ILE A 106 -9.73 -7.43 8.42
C ILE A 106 -11.09 -6.76 8.58
N GLU A 107 -12.08 -7.29 7.85
CA GLU A 107 -13.44 -6.78 7.80
C GLU A 107 -14.43 -7.94 7.82
N ASN A 108 -15.44 -7.86 8.69
CA ASN A 108 -16.52 -8.85 8.79
C ASN A 108 -16.05 -10.32 8.93
N GLY A 109 -14.91 -10.53 9.61
CA GLY A 109 -14.32 -11.87 9.79
C GLY A 109 -13.59 -12.41 8.56
N ILE A 110 -13.35 -11.56 7.55
CA ILE A 110 -12.52 -11.87 6.39
C ILE A 110 -11.17 -11.16 6.54
N VAL A 111 -10.09 -11.91 6.36
CA VAL A 111 -8.73 -11.38 6.29
C VAL A 111 -8.37 -11.15 4.83
N PHE A 112 -7.90 -9.95 4.51
CA PHE A 112 -7.52 -9.52 3.17
C PHE A 112 -6.02 -9.28 3.11
N ILE A 113 -5.35 -10.07 2.27
CA ILE A 113 -3.93 -9.93 1.97
C ILE A 113 -3.83 -9.66 0.47
N GLU A 114 -3.41 -8.45 0.12
CA GLU A 114 -3.38 -7.95 -1.25
C GLU A 114 -1.96 -7.49 -1.57
N GLY A 115 -1.52 -7.75 -2.79
CA GLY A 115 -0.21 -7.30 -3.24
C GLY A 115 -0.01 -7.44 -4.73
N CYS A 116 1.19 -7.11 -5.17
CA CYS A 116 1.60 -7.19 -6.56
C CYS A 116 3.05 -7.61 -6.71
N GLN A 117 3.39 -8.04 -7.92
CA GLN A 117 4.76 -8.41 -8.25
C GLN A 117 5.64 -7.16 -8.30
N ALA A 118 6.79 -7.22 -7.64
CA ALA A 118 7.76 -6.12 -7.64
C ALA A 118 8.10 -5.70 -9.08
N HIS A 119 8.11 -4.38 -9.32
CA HIS A 119 8.36 -3.76 -10.63
C HIS A 119 7.35 -4.12 -11.75
N ASN A 120 6.31 -4.89 -11.45
CA ASN A 120 5.30 -5.30 -12.42
C ASN A 120 3.87 -5.01 -11.91
N CYS A 121 3.71 -3.96 -11.10
CA CYS A 121 2.40 -3.41 -10.77
C CYS A 121 2.05 -2.34 -11.81
N PRO A 122 0.91 -2.41 -12.53
CA PRO A 122 -0.26 -3.25 -12.27
C PRO A 122 -0.35 -4.56 -13.10
N GLY A 123 0.68 -4.97 -13.81
CA GLY A 123 0.64 -6.16 -14.69
C GLY A 123 0.35 -7.48 -13.99
N VAL A 124 0.82 -7.65 -12.74
CA VAL A 124 0.59 -8.86 -11.94
C VAL A 124 0.25 -8.49 -10.50
N PHE A 125 -0.93 -8.88 -10.04
CA PHE A 125 -1.38 -8.69 -8.67
C PHE A 125 -2.16 -9.89 -8.14
N TYR A 126 -2.19 -10.03 -6.83
CA TYR A 126 -2.77 -11.19 -6.18
C TYR A 126 -3.59 -10.78 -4.96
N VAL A 127 -4.49 -11.67 -4.60
CA VAL A 127 -5.28 -11.59 -3.38
C VAL A 127 -5.27 -12.94 -2.68
N VAL A 128 -5.14 -12.92 -1.35
CA VAL A 128 -5.44 -14.05 -0.48
C VAL A 128 -6.49 -13.59 0.51
N TYR A 129 -7.64 -14.23 0.46
CA TYR A 129 -8.82 -13.91 1.24
C TYR A 129 -9.18 -15.11 2.13
N ILE A 130 -9.28 -14.88 3.43
CA ILE A 130 -9.45 -15.93 4.42
C ILE A 130 -10.71 -15.64 5.21
N ASP A 131 -11.71 -16.50 5.09
CA ASP A 131 -12.91 -16.45 5.92
C ASP A 131 -12.65 -17.19 7.23
N ILE A 132 -12.54 -16.44 8.31
CA ILE A 132 -12.25 -16.97 9.65
C ILE A 132 -13.44 -17.77 10.18
N ASN A 133 -14.67 -17.42 9.80
CA ASN A 133 -15.87 -18.07 10.33
C ASN A 133 -16.06 -19.47 9.73
N SER A 134 -15.76 -19.61 8.45
CA SER A 134 -15.82 -20.89 7.74
C SER A 134 -14.49 -21.65 7.73
N ASP A 135 -13.41 -21.02 8.19
CA ASP A 135 -12.03 -21.51 8.14
C ASP A 135 -11.65 -21.90 6.70
N LYS A 136 -11.84 -20.98 5.74
CA LYS A 136 -11.59 -21.24 4.31
C LYS A 136 -10.66 -20.21 3.70
N ILE A 137 -9.81 -20.70 2.79
CA ILE A 137 -8.89 -19.89 2.01
C ILE A 137 -9.36 -19.79 0.57
N PHE A 138 -9.34 -18.57 0.06
CA PHE A 138 -9.54 -18.24 -1.34
C PHE A 138 -8.35 -17.40 -1.81
N ALA A 139 -7.97 -17.55 -3.06
CA ALA A 139 -6.94 -16.73 -3.66
C ALA A 139 -7.28 -16.37 -5.10
N GLY A 140 -6.74 -15.25 -5.54
CA GLY A 140 -6.84 -14.77 -6.90
C GLY A 140 -5.47 -14.33 -7.39
N LEU A 141 -5.15 -14.66 -8.63
CA LEU A 141 -3.97 -14.19 -9.32
C LEU A 141 -4.43 -13.54 -10.62
N TYR A 142 -4.18 -12.25 -10.75
CA TYR A 142 -4.24 -11.57 -12.02
C TYR A 142 -2.85 -11.57 -12.64
N ASP A 143 -2.80 -11.97 -13.91
CA ASP A 143 -1.59 -11.93 -14.72
C ASP A 143 -1.96 -11.44 -16.11
N ASN A 144 -1.56 -10.19 -16.40
CA ASN A 144 -1.68 -9.56 -17.71
C ASN A 144 -3.05 -9.80 -18.38
N GLY A 145 -4.12 -9.54 -17.63
CA GLY A 145 -5.49 -9.62 -18.10
C GLY A 145 -6.22 -10.92 -17.84
N THR A 146 -5.51 -11.95 -17.40
CA THR A 146 -6.13 -13.22 -17.03
C THR A 146 -6.25 -13.32 -15.52
N VAL A 147 -7.45 -13.54 -15.01
CA VAL A 147 -7.65 -13.83 -13.59
C VAL A 147 -7.82 -15.33 -13.37
N SER A 148 -6.91 -15.91 -12.60
CA SER A 148 -7.03 -17.25 -12.05
C SER A 148 -7.56 -17.20 -10.61
N LEU A 149 -8.60 -17.98 -10.32
CA LEU A 149 -9.15 -18.13 -8.97
C LEU A 149 -8.80 -19.50 -8.38
N TYR A 150 -8.51 -19.51 -7.08
CA TYR A 150 -8.18 -20.68 -6.29
C TYR A 150 -9.01 -20.72 -5.02
N ARG A 151 -9.29 -21.93 -4.53
CA ARG A 151 -10.07 -22.14 -3.31
C ARG A 151 -9.65 -23.41 -2.61
N GLU A 152 -9.88 -23.45 -1.31
CA GLU A 152 -9.74 -24.66 -0.54
C GLU A 152 -10.98 -25.57 -0.66
N GLY A 153 -10.77 -26.77 -1.21
CA GLY A 153 -11.85 -27.74 -1.40
C GLY A 153 -12.78 -27.38 -2.56
N ASN A 154 -14.07 -27.72 -2.42
CA ASN A 154 -15.07 -27.59 -3.47
C ASN A 154 -16.11 -26.48 -3.20
N GLU A 155 -15.77 -25.53 -2.33
CA GLU A 155 -16.67 -24.44 -1.95
C GLU A 155 -17.05 -23.56 -3.15
N THR A 156 -18.24 -22.96 -3.12
CA THR A 156 -18.57 -21.92 -4.10
C THR A 156 -17.67 -20.70 -3.89
N TYR A 157 -17.27 -20.06 -4.99
CA TYR A 157 -16.53 -18.81 -4.87
C TYR A 157 -17.46 -17.73 -4.30
N PRO A 158 -17.01 -16.99 -3.28
CA PRO A 158 -17.80 -15.91 -2.72
C PRO A 158 -17.91 -14.75 -3.72
N ASN A 159 -19.04 -14.05 -3.68
CA ASN A 159 -19.32 -12.96 -4.63
C ASN A 159 -18.24 -11.88 -4.62
N TRP A 160 -17.59 -11.59 -3.48
CA TRP A 160 -16.49 -10.62 -3.45
C TRP A 160 -15.29 -11.05 -4.31
N LEU A 161 -14.99 -12.34 -4.42
CA LEU A 161 -13.88 -12.83 -5.25
C LEU A 161 -14.25 -12.80 -6.73
N LEU A 162 -15.51 -13.13 -7.02
CA LEU A 162 -16.06 -13.06 -8.37
C LEU A 162 -16.13 -11.61 -8.86
N ASN A 163 -16.56 -10.68 -8.01
CA ASN A 163 -16.55 -9.25 -8.30
C ASN A 163 -15.12 -8.76 -8.52
N TRP A 164 -14.17 -9.14 -7.65
CA TRP A 164 -12.76 -8.82 -7.85
C TRP A 164 -12.24 -9.35 -9.20
N LYS A 165 -12.57 -10.59 -9.58
CA LYS A 165 -12.23 -11.14 -10.89
C LYS A 165 -12.81 -10.29 -12.02
N ASP A 166 -14.12 -10.04 -11.96
CA ASP A 166 -14.85 -9.31 -13.01
C ASP A 166 -14.34 -7.87 -13.15
N GLU A 167 -14.02 -7.20 -12.04
CA GLU A 167 -13.46 -5.84 -12.03
C GLU A 167 -12.09 -5.82 -12.72
N ASN A 168 -11.21 -6.76 -12.39
CA ASN A 168 -9.84 -6.78 -12.90
C ASN A 168 -9.74 -7.25 -14.36
N GLU A 169 -10.57 -8.20 -14.80
CA GLU A 169 -10.64 -8.58 -16.21
C GLU A 169 -11.26 -7.47 -17.07
N LYS A 170 -12.31 -6.78 -16.57
CA LYS A 170 -12.87 -5.62 -17.26
C LYS A 170 -11.89 -4.45 -17.31
N GLU A 171 -11.09 -4.25 -16.26
CA GLU A 171 -10.03 -3.24 -16.24
C GLU A 171 -8.97 -3.52 -17.33
N TYR A 172 -8.62 -4.78 -17.59
CA TYR A 172 -7.73 -5.15 -18.70
C TYR A 172 -8.35 -4.99 -20.09
N ASP A 173 -9.59 -5.42 -20.28
CA ASP A 173 -10.30 -5.27 -21.55
C ASP A 173 -10.52 -3.78 -21.88
N LYS A 174 -10.81 -2.98 -20.85
CA LYS A 174 -10.85 -1.51 -20.95
C LYS A 174 -9.46 -0.96 -21.25
N TYR A 175 -8.41 -1.40 -20.54
CA TYR A 175 -7.03 -0.98 -20.78
C TYR A 175 -6.59 -1.26 -22.22
N ASN A 176 -6.86 -2.43 -22.80
CA ASN A 176 -6.44 -2.75 -24.17
C ASN A 176 -7.34 -2.14 -25.26
N THR A 177 -8.63 -1.99 -24.99
CA THR A 177 -9.56 -1.30 -25.91
C THR A 177 -9.30 0.21 -25.91
N GLU A 178 -9.00 0.82 -24.76
CA GLU A 178 -8.62 2.23 -24.63
C GLU A 178 -7.17 2.47 -25.06
N THR A 179 -6.20 1.58 -24.79
CA THR A 179 -4.81 1.75 -25.25
C THR A 179 -4.69 1.68 -26.78
N SER A 180 -5.51 0.86 -27.46
CA SER A 180 -5.53 0.79 -28.92
C SER A 180 -6.34 1.90 -29.60
N THR A 181 -7.27 2.56 -28.91
CA THR A 181 -8.06 3.68 -29.48
C THR A 181 -7.73 5.07 -28.93
N TYR A 182 -6.99 5.18 -27.83
CA TYR A 182 -6.52 6.41 -27.20
C TYR A 182 -5.06 6.76 -27.55
N SER A 183 -4.22 5.76 -27.87
CA SER A 183 -2.89 6.00 -28.47
C SER A 183 -2.98 6.75 -29.80
N GLU A 184 -4.14 6.75 -30.46
CA GLU A 184 -4.40 7.52 -31.67
C GLU A 184 -5.25 8.79 -31.47
N ARG A 185 -5.85 9.04 -30.29
CA ARG A 185 -6.87 10.11 -30.16
C ARG A 185 -6.70 11.18 -29.08
N ASN A 186 -5.66 11.17 -28.26
CA ASN A 186 -5.25 12.37 -27.49
C ASN A 186 -3.73 12.39 -27.26
N VAL A 187 -2.95 12.41 -28.34
CA VAL A 187 -1.57 12.93 -28.26
C VAL A 187 -1.68 14.47 -28.24
N GLU A 188 -2.15 15.04 -27.13
CA GLU A 188 -1.75 16.40 -26.84
C GLU A 188 -0.25 16.34 -26.56
N ASN A 189 0.55 16.96 -27.44
CA ASN A 189 1.99 17.09 -27.31
C ASN A 189 2.29 18.08 -26.16
N PHE A 190 2.01 17.68 -24.92
CA PHE A 190 2.39 18.47 -23.76
C PHE A 190 3.90 18.66 -23.75
N LYS A 191 4.34 19.83 -23.32
CA LYS A 191 5.76 20.18 -23.17
C LYS A 191 6.03 20.71 -21.78
N ILE A 192 7.31 20.97 -21.50
CA ILE A 192 7.72 21.66 -20.27
C ILE A 192 6.92 22.96 -20.11
N GLY A 193 6.36 23.16 -18.93
CA GLY A 193 5.53 24.32 -18.57
C GLY A 193 4.02 24.12 -18.71
N ASP A 194 3.56 23.04 -19.36
CA ASP A 194 2.13 22.74 -19.45
C ASP A 194 1.60 22.07 -18.16
N GLU A 195 0.35 22.39 -17.79
CA GLU A 195 -0.38 21.65 -16.77
C GLU A 195 -1.01 20.39 -17.39
N VAL A 196 -0.51 19.22 -16.98
CA VAL A 196 -0.91 17.94 -17.55
C VAL A 196 -1.84 17.23 -16.59
N HIS A 197 -3.13 17.18 -16.94
CA HIS A 197 -4.17 16.54 -16.16
C HIS A 197 -4.31 15.07 -16.56
N VAL A 198 -4.05 14.16 -15.63
CA VAL A 198 -4.19 12.71 -15.89
C VAL A 198 -4.66 12.02 -14.62
N GLY A 199 -5.76 11.26 -14.70
CA GLY A 199 -6.42 10.65 -13.55
C GLY A 199 -6.55 11.58 -12.34
N ASN A 200 -6.01 11.12 -11.21
CA ASN A 200 -6.07 11.82 -9.92
C ASN A 200 -5.14 13.03 -9.82
N PHE A 201 -4.18 13.18 -10.74
CA PHE A 201 -3.08 14.13 -10.59
C PHE A 201 -3.08 15.24 -11.66
N VAL A 202 -2.40 16.34 -11.33
CA VAL A 202 -1.89 17.31 -12.30
C VAL A 202 -0.39 17.35 -12.15
N TYR A 203 0.31 17.27 -13.28
CA TYR A 203 1.76 17.38 -13.36
C TYR A 203 2.14 18.68 -14.05
N LEU A 204 3.17 19.35 -13.55
CA LEU A 204 3.77 20.52 -14.18
C LEU A 204 5.28 20.34 -14.19
N VAL A 205 5.84 19.98 -15.35
CA VAL A 205 7.29 19.91 -15.52
C VAL A 205 7.83 21.34 -15.61
N ARG A 206 8.72 21.71 -14.69
CA ARG A 206 9.28 23.06 -14.61
C ARG A 206 10.54 23.20 -15.46
N LYS A 207 11.44 22.24 -15.33
CA LYS A 207 12.71 22.20 -16.05
C LYS A 207 13.30 20.79 -16.01
N ILE A 208 14.27 20.57 -16.88
CA ILE A 208 15.17 19.42 -16.83
C ILE A 208 16.63 19.86 -16.71
N GLU A 209 17.49 18.96 -16.27
CA GLU A 209 18.93 19.16 -16.19
C GLU A 209 19.65 17.86 -16.56
N PHE A 210 20.70 17.98 -17.35
CA PHE A 210 21.61 16.87 -17.63
C PHE A 210 22.92 17.05 -16.88
N THR A 211 23.34 16.05 -16.11
CA THR A 211 24.61 16.07 -15.38
C THR A 211 25.26 14.69 -15.34
N LYS A 212 26.60 14.65 -15.38
CA LYS A 212 27.35 13.38 -15.21
C LYS A 212 27.44 12.93 -13.76
N THR A 213 27.15 13.82 -12.82
CA THR A 213 27.35 13.61 -11.40
C THR A 213 26.17 14.17 -10.62
N VAL A 214 25.74 13.45 -9.58
CA VAL A 214 24.96 14.02 -8.47
C VAL A 214 25.78 13.92 -7.18
N GLU A 215 25.66 14.92 -6.32
CA GLU A 215 26.46 15.01 -5.10
C GLU A 215 25.64 15.58 -3.94
N ASN A 216 26.13 15.34 -2.73
CA ASN A 216 25.70 16.02 -1.50
C ASN A 216 26.95 16.35 -0.66
N THR A 217 26.76 16.87 0.54
CA THR A 217 27.88 17.25 1.43
C THR A 217 28.80 16.11 1.87
N PHE A 218 28.38 14.85 1.69
CA PHE A 218 29.08 13.66 2.17
C PHE A 218 29.62 12.76 1.06
N THR A 219 28.97 12.74 -0.11
CA THR A 219 29.28 11.78 -1.18
C THR A 219 28.91 12.32 -2.55
N GLU A 220 29.57 11.77 -3.56
CA GLU A 220 29.35 12.00 -4.98
C GLU A 220 29.03 10.67 -5.66
N GLN A 221 28.15 10.68 -6.67
CA GLN A 221 27.91 9.56 -7.55
C GLN A 221 27.98 10.00 -9.01
N LYS A 222 28.74 9.26 -9.80
CA LYS A 222 28.85 9.46 -11.25
C LYS A 222 27.92 8.49 -11.98
N ALA A 223 27.27 8.98 -13.03
CA ALA A 223 26.50 8.17 -13.98
C ALA A 223 27.44 7.41 -14.93
N ASP A 224 27.06 6.19 -15.31
CA ASP A 224 27.65 5.46 -16.43
C ASP A 224 27.21 6.13 -17.74
N GLY A 225 25.92 6.45 -17.84
CA GLY A 225 25.34 7.31 -18.86
C GLY A 225 25.44 8.79 -18.46
N ILE A 226 24.32 9.49 -18.47
CA ILE A 226 24.16 10.84 -17.94
C ILE A 226 22.86 10.90 -17.15
N TYR A 227 22.86 11.59 -16.01
CA TYR A 227 21.61 11.82 -15.29
C TYR A 227 20.76 12.85 -16.00
N LEU A 228 19.52 12.48 -16.30
CA LEU A 228 18.44 13.38 -16.66
C LEU A 228 17.61 13.65 -15.41
N ILE A 229 17.70 14.85 -14.85
CA ILE A 229 16.98 15.25 -13.65
C ILE A 229 15.77 16.07 -14.07
N VAL A 230 14.58 15.57 -13.77
CA VAL A 230 13.32 16.27 -14.04
C VAL A 230 12.81 16.92 -12.76
N TYR A 231 12.58 18.23 -12.82
CA TYR A 231 11.99 19.01 -11.73
C TYR A 231 10.54 19.31 -12.07
N LEU A 232 9.61 18.87 -11.23
CA LEU A 232 8.18 19.02 -11.48
C LEU A 232 7.37 19.24 -10.21
N ALA A 233 6.16 19.79 -10.37
CA ALA A 233 5.16 19.85 -9.31
C ALA A 233 4.06 18.83 -9.58
N VAL A 234 3.56 18.21 -8.51
CA VAL A 234 2.42 17.27 -8.55
C VAL A 234 1.31 17.77 -7.64
N LEU A 235 0.09 17.79 -8.16
CA LEU A 235 -1.12 18.15 -7.41
C LEU A 235 -2.09 16.98 -7.41
N ASN A 236 -2.53 16.55 -6.23
CA ASN A 236 -3.66 15.62 -6.09
C ASN A 236 -4.98 16.39 -6.20
N LYS A 237 -5.79 16.09 -7.23
CA LYS A 237 -7.12 16.69 -7.45
C LYS A 237 -8.26 15.98 -6.72
N SER A 238 -8.01 14.76 -6.24
CA SER A 238 -9.02 13.94 -5.59
C SER A 238 -9.36 14.47 -4.19
N ARG A 239 -10.41 13.90 -3.57
CA ARG A 239 -10.89 14.32 -2.24
C ARG A 239 -10.12 13.67 -1.09
N GLU A 240 -9.34 12.63 -1.37
CA GLU A 240 -8.59 11.84 -0.40
C GLU A 240 -7.10 11.88 -0.70
N SER A 241 -6.28 11.49 0.26
CA SER A 241 -4.84 11.37 0.04
C SER A 241 -4.56 10.33 -1.05
N ARG A 242 -3.57 10.59 -1.91
CA ARG A 242 -3.13 9.66 -2.95
C ARG A 242 -1.64 9.43 -2.86
N THR A 243 -1.26 8.16 -2.83
CA THR A 243 0.14 7.76 -2.81
C THR A 243 0.78 7.96 -4.19
N LEU A 244 1.96 8.57 -4.21
CA LEU A 244 2.81 8.70 -5.40
C LEU A 244 3.99 7.70 -5.32
N SER A 245 4.28 6.99 -6.41
CA SER A 245 5.34 5.97 -6.52
C SER A 245 6.28 6.24 -7.70
N ASN A 246 7.53 5.77 -7.66
CA ASN A 246 8.50 5.87 -8.78
C ASN A 246 7.95 5.30 -10.08
N SER A 247 7.24 4.17 -9.99
CA SER A 247 6.70 3.44 -11.14
C SER A 247 5.70 4.26 -11.97
N MET A 248 5.24 5.39 -11.43
CA MET A 248 4.36 6.33 -12.12
C MET A 248 5.09 7.24 -13.11
N PHE A 249 6.43 7.19 -13.15
CA PHE A 249 7.26 8.03 -14.01
C PHE A 249 8.21 7.17 -14.84
N LYS A 250 8.18 7.37 -16.15
CA LYS A 250 9.06 6.69 -17.11
C LYS A 250 9.56 7.68 -18.14
N VAL A 251 10.83 7.57 -18.55
CA VAL A 251 11.36 8.35 -19.67
C VAL A 251 11.49 7.44 -20.89
N PHE A 252 11.18 7.97 -22.06
CA PHE A 252 11.41 7.32 -23.35
C PHE A 252 12.33 8.18 -24.21
N ASP A 253 13.26 7.58 -24.95
CA ASP A 253 14.02 8.27 -26.01
C ASP A 253 13.28 8.25 -27.36
N SER A 254 13.90 8.80 -28.42
CA SER A 254 13.29 8.86 -29.74
C SER A 254 13.09 7.49 -30.39
N ASP A 255 13.89 6.50 -29.99
CA ASP A 255 13.84 5.13 -30.50
C ASP A 255 12.83 4.27 -29.72
N GLY A 256 12.29 4.80 -28.62
CA GLY A 256 11.27 4.16 -27.80
C GLY A 256 11.82 3.28 -26.69
N TYR A 257 13.12 3.34 -26.38
CA TYR A 257 13.66 2.67 -25.19
C TYR A 257 13.16 3.36 -23.92
N GLU A 258 12.81 2.53 -22.94
CA GLU A 258 12.27 2.97 -21.65
C GLU A 258 13.40 3.08 -20.61
N TYR A 259 13.35 4.15 -19.81
CA TYR A 259 14.26 4.41 -18.70
C TYR A 259 13.47 4.65 -17.42
N GLU A 260 13.79 3.88 -16.39
CA GLU A 260 13.25 4.04 -15.05
C GLU A 260 14.05 5.06 -14.22
N THR A 261 13.49 5.46 -13.08
CA THR A 261 14.16 6.37 -12.15
C THR A 261 15.46 5.77 -11.61
N SER A 262 16.54 6.56 -11.57
CA SER A 262 17.83 6.10 -11.06
C SER A 262 17.85 6.06 -9.52
N GLN A 263 17.84 4.84 -8.96
CA GLN A 263 17.89 4.64 -7.51
C GLN A 263 19.20 5.14 -6.88
N ASN A 264 20.31 5.02 -7.61
CA ASN A 264 21.60 5.56 -7.18
C ASN A 264 21.51 7.08 -7.02
N ALA A 265 20.94 7.78 -8.00
CA ALA A 265 20.79 9.23 -7.91
C ALA A 265 19.78 9.66 -6.83
N ILE A 266 18.66 8.95 -6.68
CA ILE A 266 17.67 9.18 -5.61
C ILE A 266 18.34 9.15 -4.23
N THR A 267 19.17 8.12 -3.98
CA THR A 267 19.85 7.92 -2.69
C THR A 267 20.81 9.07 -2.33
N ILE A 268 21.41 9.72 -3.33
CA ILE A 268 22.30 10.88 -3.12
C ILE A 268 21.48 12.15 -2.91
N LEU A 269 20.48 12.38 -3.76
CA LEU A 269 19.69 13.62 -3.79
C LEU A 269 18.72 13.75 -2.60
N VAL A 270 18.25 12.64 -2.00
CA VAL A 270 17.37 12.67 -0.80
C VAL A 270 18.01 13.36 0.39
N LEU A 271 19.35 13.35 0.50
CA LEU A 271 20.06 14.04 1.56
C LEU A 271 20.13 15.56 1.33
N ASN A 272 19.95 16.03 0.10
CA ASN A 272 19.92 17.46 -0.22
C ASN A 272 18.54 18.06 0.02
N ASP A 273 17.48 17.32 -0.33
CA ASP A 273 16.10 17.79 -0.22
C ASP A 273 15.14 16.63 0.04
N GLN A 274 15.12 16.18 1.31
CA GLN A 274 14.37 15.00 1.77
C GLN A 274 12.86 15.09 1.48
N ASP A 275 12.33 16.30 1.33
CA ASP A 275 10.92 16.51 1.03
C ASP A 275 10.58 16.35 -0.44
N LYS A 276 11.52 16.66 -1.34
CA LYS A 276 11.32 16.63 -2.80
C LYS A 276 11.81 15.35 -3.48
N VAL A 277 12.71 14.60 -2.84
CA VAL A 277 13.31 13.37 -3.37
C VAL A 277 12.88 12.20 -2.49
N PHE A 278 11.60 11.83 -2.51
CA PHE A 278 11.11 10.64 -1.82
C PHE A 278 9.79 10.19 -2.43
N LEU A 279 9.67 8.88 -2.67
CA LEU A 279 8.55 8.25 -3.37
C LEU A 279 8.03 7.10 -2.49
N PHE A 280 6.72 6.86 -2.54
CA PHE A 280 5.82 6.42 -1.46
C PHE A 280 5.44 7.53 -0.45
N LYS A 281 5.13 8.73 -0.96
CA LYS A 281 4.45 9.77 -0.15
C LYS A 281 2.99 9.88 -0.54
N ASP A 282 2.20 10.11 0.49
CA ASP A 282 0.82 10.51 0.39
C ASP A 282 0.73 12.01 0.06
N ILE A 283 0.17 12.32 -1.10
CA ILE A 283 -0.09 13.69 -1.54
C ILE A 283 -1.49 14.09 -1.07
N PRO A 284 -1.60 15.05 -0.13
CA PRO A 284 -2.90 15.49 0.33
C PRO A 284 -3.68 16.22 -0.78
N PRO A 285 -5.01 16.20 -0.73
CA PRO A 285 -5.87 16.93 -1.68
C PRO A 285 -5.47 18.40 -1.82
N LYS A 286 -5.40 18.87 -3.06
CA LYS A 286 -5.28 20.29 -3.44
C LYS A 286 -4.01 21.01 -2.95
N ILE A 287 -2.99 20.28 -2.51
CA ILE A 287 -1.70 20.88 -2.12
C ILE A 287 -0.64 20.43 -3.13
N PRO A 288 -0.12 21.34 -3.97
CA PRO A 288 0.99 21.03 -4.86
C PRO A 288 2.24 20.64 -4.07
N LYS A 289 2.96 19.62 -4.56
CA LYS A 289 4.24 19.18 -4.02
C LYS A 289 5.29 19.21 -5.11
N GLU A 290 6.41 19.89 -4.86
CA GLU A 290 7.58 19.85 -5.73
C GLU A 290 8.29 18.51 -5.54
N ILE A 291 8.67 17.88 -6.64
CA ILE A 291 9.43 16.63 -6.66
C ILE A 291 10.57 16.69 -7.68
N ILE A 292 11.60 15.88 -7.42
CA ILE A 292 12.77 15.73 -8.29
C ILE A 292 12.87 14.27 -8.67
N MET A 293 12.90 13.99 -9.98
CA MET A 293 12.92 12.66 -10.54
C MET A 293 14.18 12.47 -11.40
N PRO A 294 15.24 11.84 -10.87
CA PRO A 294 16.42 11.54 -11.65
C PRO A 294 16.25 10.23 -12.44
N PHE A 295 16.69 10.24 -13.69
CA PHE A 295 16.80 9.09 -14.59
C PHE A 295 18.26 8.98 -15.04
N GLU A 296 18.70 7.81 -15.47
CA GLU A 296 19.99 7.65 -16.13
C GLU A 296 19.76 7.24 -17.58
N VAL A 297 20.21 8.09 -18.51
CA VAL A 297 20.02 7.91 -19.95
C VAL A 297 21.38 7.89 -20.66
N PRO A 298 21.50 7.39 -21.90
CA PRO A 298 22.80 7.20 -22.54
C PRO A 298 23.53 8.52 -22.82
N ASN A 299 22.82 9.58 -23.21
CA ASN A 299 23.38 10.86 -23.61
C ASN A 299 22.37 12.02 -23.44
N SER A 300 22.79 13.26 -23.66
CA SER A 300 21.92 14.45 -23.54
C SER A 300 21.39 14.99 -24.87
N ASN A 301 21.76 14.37 -25.99
CA ASN A 301 21.48 14.90 -27.34
C ASN A 301 20.23 14.28 -27.99
N ASP A 302 19.55 13.39 -27.28
CA ASP A 302 18.33 12.71 -27.73
C ASP A 302 17.06 13.54 -27.46
N ILE A 303 15.94 13.06 -28.00
CA ILE A 303 14.59 13.55 -27.69
C ILE A 303 13.99 12.68 -26.59
N TYR A 304 13.87 13.24 -25.39
CA TYR A 304 13.27 12.54 -24.26
C TYR A 304 11.82 12.95 -24.02
N THR A 305 10.99 11.96 -23.71
CA THR A 305 9.59 12.14 -23.33
C THR A 305 9.36 11.55 -21.94
N LEU A 306 8.79 12.33 -21.03
CA LEU A 306 8.33 11.85 -19.73
C LEU A 306 6.90 11.31 -19.86
N GLN A 307 6.69 10.06 -19.52
CA GLN A 307 5.37 9.51 -19.24
C GLN A 307 5.05 9.62 -17.76
N VAL A 308 3.86 10.14 -17.45
CA VAL A 308 3.30 10.23 -16.10
C VAL A 308 2.00 9.44 -15.99
N SER A 309 1.74 8.84 -14.83
CA SER A 309 0.50 8.08 -14.55
C SER A 309 -0.54 8.90 -13.80
N GLY A 310 -1.82 8.63 -14.04
CA GLY A 310 -2.97 9.17 -13.30
C GLY A 310 -3.14 8.61 -11.88
N GLY A 311 -2.29 7.67 -11.46
CA GLY A 311 -2.34 7.02 -10.15
C GLY A 311 -2.81 5.58 -10.22
N PHE A 312 -2.66 4.86 -9.11
CA PHE A 312 -3.13 3.48 -8.97
C PHE A 312 -4.59 3.35 -9.43
N TRP A 313 -4.90 2.26 -10.15
CA TRP A 313 -6.25 1.90 -10.61
C TRP A 313 -6.86 2.83 -11.66
N THR A 314 -6.14 3.84 -12.15
CA THR A 314 -6.66 4.72 -13.22
C THR A 314 -6.42 4.16 -14.60
N GLY A 315 -5.29 3.48 -14.82
CA GLY A 315 -4.81 3.08 -16.16
C GLY A 315 -4.42 4.28 -17.05
N GLU A 316 -4.69 5.50 -16.63
CA GLU A 316 -4.46 6.72 -17.40
C GLU A 316 -2.97 7.10 -17.39
N THR A 317 -2.45 7.49 -18.56
CA THR A 317 -1.11 8.04 -18.70
C THR A 317 -1.12 9.26 -19.62
N ALA A 318 -0.13 10.13 -19.46
CA ALA A 318 0.13 11.25 -20.35
C ALA A 318 1.62 11.33 -20.66
N LYS A 319 1.97 11.85 -21.84
CA LYS A 319 3.34 12.04 -22.30
C LYS A 319 3.67 13.52 -22.40
N ILE A 320 4.85 13.91 -21.92
CA ILE A 320 5.34 15.29 -21.85
C ILE A 320 6.70 15.32 -22.54
N ASN A 321 6.81 16.08 -23.63
CA ASN A 321 8.08 16.31 -24.30
C ASN A 321 9.00 17.14 -23.40
N LEU A 322 10.22 16.65 -23.18
CA LEU A 322 11.22 17.28 -22.33
C LEU A 322 12.19 18.19 -23.10
N GLN A 323 12.01 18.35 -24.40
CA GLN A 323 12.72 19.36 -25.18
C GLN A 323 12.05 20.72 -25.06
N ASN A 324 12.87 21.77 -25.04
CA ASN A 324 12.43 23.17 -25.09
C ASN A 324 12.29 23.66 -26.52
#